data_AF-A0A8T4U000-F1
#
_entry.id   AF-A0A8T4U000-F1
#
_cell.length_a   1.000
_cell.length_b   1.000
_cell.length_c   1.000
_cell.angle_alpha   90.00
_cell.angle_beta   90.00
_cell.angle_gamma   90.00
#
_symmetry.space_group_name_H-M   'P 1'
#
loop_
_entity.id
_entity.type
_entity.pdbx_description
1 polymer ?
#
loop_
_entity_poly.entity_id
_entity_poly.type
_entity_poly.pdbx_seq_one_letter_code
_entity_poly.pdbx_strand_id
1 'polypeptide(L)'
;MKVVPKIIKEVGFDFHWNVEKVWALNYPAEEIDIRELEWHFEIPFWSKKGGFYDLSPNDVISKPELFKEEYERTMNANLAHPIDIMKNKGKWLILDGLHRLVKAKIIGAKKVKVRKIPRSEIPNIEKKALNS
;
A
#
# COMPACT_ATOMS: atom_id res chain seq x y z
N MET A 1 -7.02 23.96 -1.40
CA MET A 1 -7.50 22.60 -1.10
C MET A 1 -6.77 21.62 -2.01
N LYS A 2 -6.12 20.57 -1.48
CA LYS A 2 -5.44 19.57 -2.31
C LYS A 2 -6.50 18.67 -2.97
N VAL A 3 -6.49 18.58 -4.30
CA VAL A 3 -7.45 17.75 -5.05
C VAL A 3 -6.89 16.34 -5.16
N VAL A 4 -7.64 15.35 -4.69
CA VAL A 4 -7.28 13.93 -4.89
C VAL A 4 -7.27 13.62 -6.39
N PRO A 5 -6.17 13.11 -6.96
CA PRO A 5 -6.10 12.75 -8.37
C PRO A 5 -7.19 11.76 -8.77
N LYS A 6 -7.68 11.86 -10.01
CA LYS A 6 -8.76 11.01 -10.55
C LYS A 6 -8.45 9.53 -10.35
N ILE A 7 -7.22 9.11 -10.68
CA ILE A 7 -6.80 7.72 -10.55
C ILE A 7 -6.92 7.20 -9.11
N ILE A 8 -6.60 8.03 -8.11
CA ILE A 8 -6.72 7.66 -6.70
C ILE A 8 -8.18 7.52 -6.29
N LYS A 9 -9.08 8.37 -6.79
CA LYS A 9 -10.53 8.21 -6.57
C LYS A 9 -11.07 6.93 -7.19
N GLU A 10 -10.57 6.58 -8.37
CA GLU A 10 -10.98 5.38 -9.10
C GLU A 10 -10.51 4.11 -8.40
N VAL A 11 -9.26 4.04 -7.93
CA VAL A 11 -8.72 2.80 -7.35
C VAL A 11 -8.80 2.73 -5.82
N GLY A 12 -8.83 3.87 -5.15
CA GLY A 12 -8.75 3.97 -3.69
C GLY A 12 -9.96 3.38 -2.97
N PHE A 13 -9.76 3.09 -1.69
CA PHE A 13 -10.83 2.70 -0.79
C PHE A 13 -11.86 3.82 -0.64
N ASP A 14 -13.08 3.41 -0.35
CA ASP A 14 -14.24 4.25 -0.04
C ASP A 14 -14.33 4.63 1.45
N PHE A 15 -13.33 4.23 2.25
CA PHE A 15 -13.23 4.48 3.68
C PHE A 15 -11.78 4.76 4.11
N HIS A 16 -11.61 5.26 5.32
CA HIS A 16 -10.30 5.47 5.94
C HIS A 16 -10.10 4.47 7.09
N TRP A 17 -8.90 3.92 7.21
CA TRP A 17 -8.60 2.92 8.24
C TRP A 17 -7.49 3.37 9.19
N ASN A 18 -7.46 2.76 10.37
CA ASN A 18 -6.34 2.81 11.28
C ASN A 18 -5.47 1.57 11.04
N VAL A 19 -4.19 1.80 10.72
CA VAL A 19 -3.23 0.75 10.37
C VAL A 19 -2.93 -0.20 11.54
N GLU A 20 -2.88 0.32 12.78
CA GLU A 20 -2.64 -0.50 13.97
C GLU A 20 -3.80 -1.46 14.23
N LYS A 21 -5.03 -1.04 13.92
CA LYS A 21 -6.20 -1.93 13.98
C LYS A 21 -6.14 -3.03 12.93
N VAL A 22 -5.63 -2.73 11.72
CA VAL A 22 -5.38 -3.76 10.69
C VAL A 22 -4.34 -4.76 11.22
N TRP A 23 -3.27 -4.28 11.84
CA TRP A 23 -2.22 -5.15 12.39
C TRP A 23 -2.72 -6.08 13.48
N ALA A 24 -3.66 -5.61 14.31
CA ALA A 24 -4.29 -6.39 15.39
C ALA A 24 -5.22 -7.51 14.90
N LEU A 25 -5.61 -7.52 13.61
CA LEU A 25 -6.44 -8.59 13.06
C LEU A 25 -5.65 -9.91 12.94
N ASN A 26 -6.27 -11.00 13.38
CA ASN A 26 -5.67 -12.33 13.31
C ASN A 26 -6.12 -13.08 12.04
N TYR A 27 -5.40 -12.88 10.95
CA TYR A 27 -5.59 -13.60 9.68
C TYR A 27 -4.29 -14.29 9.26
N PRO A 28 -4.36 -15.47 8.61
CA PRO A 28 -3.17 -16.18 8.18
C PRO A 28 -2.45 -15.41 7.07
N ALA A 29 -1.11 -15.51 7.09
CA ALA A 29 -0.29 -15.06 5.98
C ALA A 29 -0.14 -16.19 4.94
N GLU A 30 -0.17 -15.84 3.67
CA GLU A 30 0.07 -16.76 2.56
C GLU A 30 0.94 -16.10 1.49
N GLU A 31 1.51 -16.90 0.59
CA GLU A 31 2.26 -16.37 -0.54
C GLU A 31 1.38 -16.22 -1.77
N ILE A 32 1.48 -15.07 -2.45
CA ILE A 32 0.91 -14.86 -3.77
C ILE A 32 1.99 -14.43 -4.75
N ASP A 33 1.72 -14.60 -6.04
CA ASP A 33 2.56 -14.05 -7.09
C ASP A 33 2.53 -12.52 -7.03
N ILE A 34 3.69 -11.87 -7.18
CA ILE A 34 3.79 -10.41 -7.15
C ILE A 34 2.96 -9.74 -8.25
N ARG A 35 2.73 -10.44 -9.38
CA ARG A 35 1.91 -9.97 -10.51
C ARG A 35 0.49 -9.58 -10.12
N GLU A 36 -0.06 -10.19 -9.06
CA GLU A 36 -1.38 -9.83 -8.51
C GLU A 36 -1.42 -8.40 -7.97
N LEU A 37 -0.26 -7.83 -7.60
CA LEU A 37 -0.13 -6.51 -7.00
C LEU A 37 0.68 -5.52 -7.86
N GLU A 38 1.19 -5.93 -9.03
CA GLU A 38 2.06 -5.11 -9.89
C GLU A 38 1.44 -3.78 -10.28
N TRP A 39 0.11 -3.75 -10.42
CA TRP A 39 -0.61 -2.53 -10.79
C TRP A 39 -0.38 -1.36 -9.82
N HIS A 40 -0.04 -1.63 -8.55
CA HIS A 40 0.28 -0.57 -7.58
C HIS A 40 1.52 0.23 -7.96
N PHE A 41 2.43 -0.35 -8.75
CA PHE A 41 3.68 0.31 -9.10
C PHE A 41 3.52 1.53 -10.01
N GLU A 42 2.38 1.61 -10.72
CA GLU A 42 2.05 2.72 -11.61
C GLU A 42 1.20 3.80 -10.92
N ILE A 43 0.71 3.56 -9.71
CA ILE A 43 -0.23 4.46 -9.03
C ILE A 43 0.53 5.36 -8.07
N PRO A 44 0.28 6.67 -8.06
CA PRO A 44 1.02 7.59 -7.23
C PRO A 44 0.47 7.60 -5.79
N PHE A 45 0.63 6.49 -5.07
CA PHE A 45 0.17 6.34 -3.69
C PHE A 45 1.01 7.15 -2.68
N TRP A 46 2.23 7.55 -3.04
CA TRP A 46 3.08 8.39 -2.23
C TRP A 46 2.99 9.86 -2.65
N SER A 47 3.60 10.73 -1.85
CA SER A 47 3.65 12.16 -2.13
C SER A 47 5.08 12.67 -2.03
N LYS A 48 5.48 13.52 -2.97
CA LYS A 48 6.70 14.32 -2.83
C LYS A 48 6.52 15.35 -1.71
N LYS A 49 7.62 15.98 -1.28
CA LYS A 49 7.57 17.11 -0.34
C LYS A 49 6.67 18.22 -0.92
N GLY A 50 5.59 18.54 -0.20
CA GLY A 50 4.57 19.51 -0.64
C GLY A 50 3.50 18.94 -1.60
N GLY A 51 3.74 17.78 -2.19
CA GLY A 51 2.85 17.08 -3.12
C GLY A 51 1.65 16.40 -2.46
N PHE A 52 0.86 15.70 -3.27
CA PHE A 52 -0.28 14.90 -2.82
C PHE A 52 -0.66 13.85 -3.84
N TYR A 53 -0.39 12.58 -3.52
CA TYR A 53 -0.59 11.46 -4.43
C TYR A 53 0.04 11.71 -5.81
N ASP A 54 1.32 12.05 -5.82
CA ASP A 54 2.07 12.50 -7.00
C ASP A 54 3.41 11.79 -7.19
N LEU A 55 3.62 10.68 -6.48
CA LEU A 55 4.82 9.85 -6.57
C LEU A 55 4.44 8.37 -6.63
N SER A 56 4.78 7.72 -7.75
CA SER A 56 4.58 6.28 -7.92
C SER A 56 5.78 5.48 -7.41
N PRO A 57 5.59 4.19 -7.07
CA PRO A 57 6.72 3.32 -6.80
C PRO A 57 7.73 3.21 -7.95
N ASN A 58 7.28 3.18 -9.21
CA ASN A 58 8.19 3.12 -10.35
C ASN A 58 9.05 4.39 -10.49
N ASP A 59 8.54 5.57 -10.11
CA ASP A 59 9.36 6.78 -10.05
C ASP A 59 10.51 6.62 -9.04
N VAL A 60 10.21 6.08 -7.86
CA VAL A 60 11.21 5.83 -6.80
C VAL A 60 12.23 4.78 -7.23
N ILE A 61 11.79 3.69 -7.89
CA ILE A 61 12.70 2.64 -8.39
C ILE A 61 13.62 3.19 -9.49
N SER A 62 13.08 3.97 -10.43
CA SER A 62 13.82 4.45 -11.60
C SER A 62 14.75 5.63 -11.30
N LYS A 63 14.46 6.40 -10.24
CA LYS A 63 15.22 7.61 -9.86
C LYS A 63 15.51 7.62 -8.35
N PRO A 64 16.23 6.62 -7.81
CA PRO A 64 16.45 6.49 -6.37
C PRO A 64 17.16 7.71 -5.77
N GLU A 65 18.12 8.31 -6.50
CA GLU A 65 18.84 9.50 -6.05
C GLU A 65 17.94 10.74 -5.91
N LEU A 66 16.91 10.86 -6.75
CA LEU A 66 15.95 11.97 -6.68
C LEU A 66 14.96 11.80 -5.52
N PHE A 67 14.65 10.55 -5.17
CA PHE A 67 13.66 10.19 -4.16
C PHE A 67 14.29 9.41 -3.00
N LYS A 68 15.49 9.86 -2.58
CA LYS A 68 16.34 9.16 -1.61
C LYS A 68 15.61 8.74 -0.33
N GLU A 69 14.85 9.65 0.27
CA GLU A 69 14.11 9.35 1.52
C GLU A 69 13.12 8.19 1.35
N GLU A 70 12.32 8.17 0.28
CA GLU A 70 11.37 7.08 0.05
C GLU A 70 12.05 5.79 -0.42
N TYR A 71 13.15 5.91 -1.15
CA TYR A 71 13.96 4.74 -1.51
C TYR A 71 14.59 4.11 -0.27
N GLU A 72 15.16 4.89 0.64
CA GLU A 72 15.72 4.41 1.91
C GLU A 72 14.64 3.76 2.79
N ARG A 73 13.46 4.38 2.92
CA ARG A 73 12.32 3.78 3.63
C ARG A 73 11.90 2.45 3.00
N THR A 74 11.90 2.37 1.67
CA THR A 74 11.66 1.13 0.93
C THR A 74 12.69 0.07 1.31
N MET A 75 13.98 0.39 1.24
CA MET A 75 15.05 -0.56 1.52
C MET A 75 15.13 -0.98 3.00
N ASN A 76 14.69 -0.13 3.92
CA ASN A 76 14.59 -0.43 5.34
C ASN A 76 13.35 -1.26 5.71
N ALA A 77 12.39 -1.44 4.80
CA ALA A 77 11.19 -2.21 5.07
C ALA A 77 11.52 -3.69 5.37
N ASN A 78 10.92 -4.25 6.43
CA ASN A 78 11.13 -5.63 6.84
C ASN A 78 10.18 -6.59 6.08
N LEU A 79 10.75 -7.44 5.22
CA LEU A 79 9.99 -8.42 4.42
C LEU A 79 9.49 -9.64 5.24
N ALA A 80 9.89 -9.77 6.51
CA ALA A 80 9.35 -10.81 7.39
C ALA A 80 7.85 -10.62 7.68
N HIS A 81 7.35 -9.37 7.63
CA HIS A 81 5.95 -9.05 7.87
C HIS A 81 5.13 -9.08 6.56
N PRO A 82 3.92 -9.66 6.56
CA PRO A 82 3.07 -9.77 5.36
C PRO A 82 2.48 -8.43 4.95
N ILE A 83 2.24 -8.24 3.65
CA ILE A 83 1.51 -7.08 3.11
C ILE A 83 0.01 -7.29 3.37
N ASP A 84 -0.64 -6.31 3.99
CA ASP A 84 -2.08 -6.35 4.25
C ASP A 84 -2.85 -5.89 3.02
N ILE A 85 -3.72 -6.75 2.50
CA ILE A 85 -4.50 -6.49 1.29
C ILE A 85 -5.98 -6.75 1.50
N MET A 86 -6.82 -5.99 0.81
CA MET A 86 -8.28 -6.16 0.81
C MET A 86 -8.80 -6.06 -0.62
N LYS A 87 -9.79 -6.88 -0.98
CA LYS A 87 -10.46 -6.72 -2.28
C LYS A 87 -11.20 -5.39 -2.33
N ASN A 88 -10.89 -4.59 -3.33
CA ASN A 88 -11.53 -3.31 -3.61
C ASN A 88 -11.75 -3.18 -5.12
N LYS A 89 -12.98 -2.87 -5.55
CA LYS A 89 -13.32 -2.60 -6.96
C LYS A 89 -12.76 -3.67 -7.93
N GLY A 90 -12.88 -4.94 -7.55
CA GLY A 90 -12.44 -6.08 -8.36
C GLY A 90 -10.95 -6.43 -8.32
N LYS A 91 -10.12 -5.70 -7.57
CA LYS A 91 -8.66 -5.93 -7.46
C LYS A 91 -8.23 -6.05 -5.99
N TRP A 92 -7.03 -6.59 -5.75
CA TRP A 92 -6.38 -6.47 -4.44
C TRP A 92 -5.79 -5.08 -4.28
N LEU A 93 -6.15 -4.39 -3.21
CA LEU A 93 -5.60 -3.09 -2.82
C LEU A 93 -4.91 -3.20 -1.45
N ILE A 94 -3.77 -2.51 -1.30
CA ILE A 94 -2.96 -2.52 -0.09
C ILE A 94 -3.55 -1.64 0.99
N LEU A 95 -3.78 -2.22 2.17
CA LEU A 95 -4.06 -1.50 3.43
C LEU A 95 -2.75 -1.06 4.10
N ASP A 96 -1.72 -1.90 4.05
CA ASP A 96 -0.38 -1.59 4.55
C ASP A 96 0.71 -2.44 3.88
N GLY A 97 1.90 -1.88 3.74
CA GLY A 97 3.08 -2.59 3.23
C GLY A 97 3.47 -2.29 1.79
N LEU A 98 3.09 -1.13 1.24
CA LEU A 98 3.54 -0.73 -0.10
C LEU A 98 5.08 -0.73 -0.21
N HIS A 99 5.81 -0.18 0.77
CA HIS A 99 7.28 -0.25 0.81
C HIS A 99 7.84 -1.67 0.74
N ARG A 100 7.16 -2.65 1.37
CA ARG A 100 7.56 -4.07 1.34
C ARG A 100 7.35 -4.68 -0.04
N LEU A 101 6.24 -4.35 -0.70
CA LEU A 101 6.01 -4.75 -2.09
C LEU A 101 7.08 -4.18 -3.03
N VAL A 102 7.42 -2.90 -2.89
CA VAL A 102 8.42 -2.23 -3.72
C VAL A 102 9.81 -2.82 -3.50
N LYS A 103 10.21 -3.05 -2.24
CA LYS A 103 11.47 -3.75 -1.92
C LYS A 103 11.52 -5.15 -2.54
N ALA A 104 10.42 -5.91 -2.46
CA ALA A 104 10.34 -7.24 -3.07
C ALA A 104 10.57 -7.19 -4.59
N LYS A 105 10.00 -6.19 -5.28
CA LYS A 105 10.26 -5.96 -6.71
C LYS A 105 11.73 -5.64 -6.98
N ILE A 106 12.34 -4.73 -6.21
CA ILE A 106 13.75 -4.32 -6.39
C ILE A 106 14.69 -5.52 -6.28
N ILE A 107 14.47 -6.42 -5.33
CA ILE A 107 15.33 -7.62 -5.15
C ILE A 107 14.97 -8.78 -6.08
N GLY A 108 14.02 -8.60 -7.00
CA GLY A 108 13.63 -9.61 -7.99
C GLY A 108 12.74 -10.74 -7.46
N ALA A 109 12.07 -10.57 -6.32
CA ALA A 109 11.18 -11.57 -5.77
C ALA A 109 9.96 -11.79 -6.68
N LYS A 110 9.59 -13.06 -6.88
CA LYS A 110 8.40 -13.44 -7.67
C LYS A 110 7.15 -13.63 -6.83
N LYS A 111 7.32 -13.78 -5.52
CA LYS A 111 6.26 -13.97 -4.56
C LYS A 111 6.41 -13.03 -3.38
N VAL A 112 5.29 -12.70 -2.76
CA VAL A 112 5.24 -11.90 -1.54
C VAL A 112 4.30 -12.55 -0.53
N LYS A 113 4.62 -12.42 0.76
CA LYS A 113 3.72 -12.79 1.84
C LYS A 113 2.65 -11.73 1.99
N VAL A 114 1.39 -12.15 2.00
CA VAL A 114 0.23 -11.28 2.17
C VAL A 114 -0.69 -11.81 3.24
N ARG A 115 -1.47 -10.91 3.84
CA ARG A 115 -2.60 -11.25 4.69
C ARG A 115 -3.85 -10.65 4.05
N LYS A 116 -4.80 -11.51 3.68
CA LYS A 116 -6.04 -11.12 3.00
C LYS A 116 -7.08 -10.73 4.04
N ILE A 117 -7.35 -9.44 4.15
CA ILE A 117 -8.35 -8.88 5.06
C ILE A 117 -9.69 -8.75 4.32
N PRO A 118 -10.75 -9.44 4.76
CA PRO A 118 -12.06 -9.34 4.11
C PRO A 118 -12.72 -8.00 4.41
N ARG A 119 -13.55 -7.51 3.48
CA ARG A 119 -14.30 -6.25 3.68
C ARG A 119 -15.24 -6.28 4.89
N SER A 120 -15.61 -7.46 5.40
CA SER A 120 -16.35 -7.59 6.66
C SER A 120 -15.61 -7.03 7.88
N GLU A 121 -14.29 -6.83 7.80
CA GLU A 121 -13.47 -6.23 8.86
C GLU A 121 -13.48 -4.70 8.87
N ILE A 122 -14.10 -4.04 7.88
CA ILE A 122 -14.16 -2.57 7.80
C ILE A 122 -14.63 -1.95 9.13
N PRO A 123 -15.71 -2.42 9.79
CA PRO A 123 -16.15 -1.86 11.07
C PRO A 123 -15.10 -1.93 12.19
N ASN A 124 -14.18 -2.90 12.12
CA ASN A 124 -13.13 -3.10 13.12
C ASN A 124 -11.92 -2.20 12.87
N ILE A 125 -11.63 -1.86 11.61
CA ILE A 125 -10.42 -1.09 11.23
C ILE A 125 -10.70 0.37 10.88
N GLU A 126 -11.95 0.74 10.60
CA GLU A 126 -12.33 2.07 10.17
C GLU A 126 -11.95 3.12 11.24
N LYS A 127 -11.46 4.27 10.75
CA LYS A 127 -11.33 5.47 11.58
C LYS A 127 -12.74 6.01 11.80
N LYS A 128 -13.27 5.85 13.01
CA LYS A 128 -14.48 6.58 13.41
C LYS A 128 -14.22 8.07 13.17
N ALA A 129 -15.19 8.77 12.58
CA ALA A 129 -15.16 10.22 12.58
C ALA A 129 -14.98 10.67 14.03
N LEU A 130 -14.03 11.58 14.27
CA LEU A 130 -14.04 12.35 15.50
C LEU A 130 -15.38 13.08 15.48
N ASN A 131 -16.33 12.66 16.31
CA ASN A 131 -17.48 13.48 16.61
C ASN A 131 -16.93 14.72 17.32
N SER A 132 -16.67 15.78 16.55
CA SER A 132 -16.39 17.13 17.02
C SER A 132 -17.67 17.81 17.43
#